data_AF-A0A2K2VFR8-F1
#
_entry.id   AF-A0A2K2VFR8-F1
#
_cell.length_a   1.000
_cell.length_b   1.000
_cell.length_c   1.000
_cell.angle_alpha   90.00
_cell.angle_beta   90.00
_cell.angle_gamma   90.00
#
_symmetry.space_group_name_H-M   'P 1'
#
loop_
_entity.id
_entity.type
_entity.pdbx_description
1 polymer ?
#
loop_
_entity_poly.entity_id
_entity_poly.type
_entity_poly.pdbx_seq_one_letter_code
_entity_poly.pdbx_strand_id
1 'polypeptide(L)'
;MTLYRTGQWRFAKYSAKYDPTTIGTRFAQVKDVALARAQEGMLLYASVQDLVRPILDKYGVTGTDRAKYIGFANKLLAHVLRAPAESGAKYASGLKSFYVTALGADPAVIDEIIQVVAGWVAPY
;
A
#
# COMPACT_ATOMS: atom_id res chain seq x y z
N MET A 1 35.78 -20.39 6.52
CA MET A 1 34.80 -19.28 6.51
C MET A 1 33.44 -19.87 6.86
N THR A 2 32.89 -19.57 8.04
CA THR A 2 31.53 -20.00 8.41
C THR A 2 30.53 -19.37 7.44
N LEU A 3 29.85 -20.21 6.65
CA LEU A 3 28.87 -19.75 5.66
C LEU A 3 27.80 -18.89 6.33
N TYR A 4 27.64 -17.66 5.82
CA TYR A 4 26.52 -16.77 6.14
C TYR A 4 25.19 -17.51 5.98
N ARG A 5 24.20 -17.22 6.84
CA ARG A 5 22.90 -17.92 6.96
C ARG A 5 22.32 -18.37 5.61
N THR A 6 22.59 -19.62 5.26
CA THR A 6 22.19 -20.24 3.98
C THR A 6 20.68 -20.38 3.91
N GLY A 7 20.15 -20.62 2.69
CA GLY A 7 18.72 -20.89 2.50
C GLY A 7 18.21 -22.02 3.43
N GLN A 8 19.00 -23.09 3.56
CA GLN A 8 18.68 -24.22 4.44
C GLN A 8 18.61 -23.81 5.92
N TRP A 9 19.54 -22.99 6.38
CA TRP A 9 19.53 -22.49 7.75
C TRP A 9 18.30 -21.62 8.04
N ARG A 10 17.87 -20.80 7.06
CA ARG A 10 16.65 -19.99 7.16
C ARG A 10 15.40 -20.87 7.20
N PHE A 11 15.34 -21.92 6.36
CA PHE A 11 14.22 -22.86 6.34
C PHE A 11 14.11 -23.65 7.63
N ALA A 12 15.22 -24.18 8.16
CA ALA A 12 15.22 -24.90 9.43
C ALA A 12 14.72 -24.04 10.59
N LYS A 13 15.13 -22.76 10.64
CA LYS A 13 14.59 -21.81 11.63
C LYS A 13 13.10 -21.52 11.41
N TYR A 14 12.63 -21.49 10.17
CA TYR A 14 11.23 -21.27 9.85
C TYR A 14 10.38 -22.47 10.29
N SER A 15 10.75 -23.69 9.92
CA SER A 15 10.01 -24.92 10.27
C SER A 15 9.91 -25.13 11.78
N ALA A 16 10.97 -24.83 12.54
CA ALA A 16 10.97 -24.93 13.99
C ALA A 16 9.95 -24.02 14.70
N LYS A 17 9.38 -23.02 14.02
CA LYS A 17 8.34 -22.14 14.59
C LYS A 17 6.91 -22.73 14.47
N TYR A 18 6.74 -23.81 13.71
CA TYR A 18 5.43 -24.39 13.38
C TYR A 18 4.93 -25.41 14.42
N ASP A 19 5.00 -25.06 15.70
CA ASP A 19 4.28 -25.80 16.74
C ASP A 19 2.81 -25.35 16.76
N PRO A 20 1.83 -26.23 16.44
CA PRO A 20 0.42 -25.85 16.31
C PRO A 20 -0.16 -25.24 17.59
N THR A 21 0.23 -25.76 18.76
CA THR A 21 -0.27 -25.31 20.06
C THR A 21 0.18 -23.88 20.37
N THR A 22 1.48 -23.61 20.20
CA THR A 22 2.05 -22.26 20.39
C THR A 22 1.45 -21.26 19.40
N ILE A 23 1.27 -21.66 18.14
CA ILE A 23 0.63 -20.82 17.12
C ILE A 23 -0.81 -20.49 17.54
N GLY A 24 -1.63 -21.50 17.81
CA GLY A 24 -3.03 -21.29 18.20
C GLY A 24 -3.17 -20.37 19.42
N THR A 25 -2.32 -20.58 20.43
CA THR A 25 -2.30 -19.76 21.64
C THR A 25 -1.99 -18.30 21.33
N ARG A 26 -0.97 -18.02 20.51
CA ARG A 26 -0.61 -16.65 20.12
C ARG A 26 -1.73 -15.95 19.36
N PHE A 27 -2.36 -16.64 18.40
CA PHE A 27 -3.48 -16.08 17.64
C PHE A 27 -4.67 -15.74 18.55
N ALA A 28 -4.98 -16.60 19.53
CA ALA A 28 -6.03 -16.32 20.51
C ALA A 28 -5.69 -15.09 21.37
N GLN A 29 -4.44 -14.98 21.85
CA GLN A 29 -3.98 -13.88 22.70
C GLN A 29 -4.04 -12.51 22.03
N VAL A 30 -3.77 -12.42 20.72
CA VAL A 30 -3.76 -11.14 19.99
C VAL A 30 -5.02 -10.88 19.16
N LYS A 31 -6.04 -11.75 19.24
CA LYS A 31 -7.22 -11.70 18.38
C LYS A 31 -7.87 -10.31 18.37
N ASP A 32 -8.18 -9.77 19.54
CA ASP A 32 -8.93 -8.52 19.63
C ASP A 32 -8.09 -7.31 19.17
N VAL A 33 -6.79 -7.32 19.47
CA VAL A 33 -5.84 -6.30 18.97
C VAL A 33 -5.73 -6.38 17.44
N ALA A 34 -5.70 -7.58 16.88
CA ALA A 34 -5.64 -7.80 15.44
C ALA A 34 -6.94 -7.33 14.76
N LEU A 35 -8.11 -7.65 15.32
CA LEU A 35 -9.41 -7.23 14.79
C LEU A 35 -9.56 -5.71 14.77
N ALA A 36 -9.20 -5.03 15.88
CA ALA A 36 -9.27 -3.57 15.95
C ALA A 36 -8.38 -2.89 14.89
N ARG A 37 -7.12 -3.34 14.77
CA ARG A 37 -6.18 -2.82 13.76
C ARG A 37 -6.61 -3.14 12.33
N ALA A 38 -7.19 -4.32 12.10
CA ALA A 38 -7.68 -4.70 10.80
C ALA A 38 -8.88 -3.84 10.39
N GLN A 39 -9.79 -3.54 11.32
CA GLN A 39 -10.93 -2.65 11.07
C GLN A 39 -10.46 -1.24 10.71
N GLU A 40 -9.54 -0.65 11.48
CA GLU A 40 -8.98 0.67 11.18
C GLU A 40 -8.34 0.72 9.78
N GLY A 41 -7.51 -0.29 9.46
CA GLY A 41 -6.89 -0.40 8.15
C GLY A 41 -7.91 -0.55 7.02
N MET A 42 -8.89 -1.44 7.16
CA MET A 42 -9.91 -1.67 6.13
C MET A 42 -10.73 -0.39 5.85
N LEU A 43 -11.16 0.31 6.90
CA LEU A 43 -11.94 1.55 6.76
C LEU A 43 -11.12 2.66 6.10
N LEU A 44 -9.85 2.80 6.47
CA LEU A 44 -8.97 3.82 5.91
C LEU A 44 -8.76 3.65 4.41
N TYR A 45 -8.44 2.42 3.97
CA TYR A 45 -8.23 2.15 2.54
C TYR A 45 -9.54 2.22 1.75
N ALA A 46 -10.67 1.74 2.31
CA ALA A 46 -11.97 1.87 1.66
C ALA A 46 -12.35 3.33 1.43
N SER A 47 -12.18 4.18 2.45
CA SER A 47 -12.49 5.62 2.36
C SER A 47 -11.68 6.31 1.26
N VAL A 48 -10.39 6.02 1.14
CA VAL A 48 -9.55 6.57 0.06
C VAL A 48 -10.01 6.08 -1.30
N GLN A 49 -10.36 4.82 -1.43
CA GLN A 49 -10.86 4.27 -2.70
C GLN A 49 -12.19 4.90 -3.12
N ASP A 50 -13.08 5.16 -2.17
CA ASP A 50 -14.35 5.84 -2.42
C ASP A 50 -14.16 7.29 -2.87
N LEU A 51 -13.10 7.98 -2.41
CA LEU A 51 -12.73 9.30 -2.89
C LEU A 51 -12.09 9.29 -4.29
N VAL A 52 -11.37 8.21 -4.65
CA VAL A 52 -10.71 8.08 -5.96
C VAL A 52 -11.68 7.66 -7.06
N ARG A 53 -12.71 6.86 -6.77
CA ARG A 53 -13.68 6.37 -7.76
C ARG A 53 -14.33 7.50 -8.59
N PRO A 54 -14.82 8.61 -7.99
CA PRO A 54 -15.36 9.74 -8.75
C PRO A 54 -14.36 10.39 -9.70
N ILE A 55 -13.06 10.45 -9.33
CA ILE A 55 -12.00 10.93 -10.22
C ILE A 55 -11.94 10.02 -11.45
N LEU A 56 -11.90 8.71 -11.25
CA LEU A 56 -11.85 7.76 -12.37
C LEU A 56 -13.08 7.86 -13.27
N ASP A 57 -14.26 8.10 -12.69
CA ASP A 57 -15.50 8.28 -13.44
C ASP A 57 -15.47 9.58 -14.27
N LYS A 58 -14.97 10.68 -13.69
CA LYS A 58 -14.78 11.97 -14.37
C LYS A 58 -13.87 11.87 -15.60
N TYR A 59 -12.83 11.04 -15.55
CA TYR A 59 -11.90 10.82 -16.67
C TYR A 59 -12.28 9.63 -17.57
N GLY A 60 -13.44 9.01 -17.35
CA GLY A 60 -13.91 7.88 -18.17
C GLY A 60 -13.04 6.62 -18.07
N VAL A 61 -12.30 6.45 -16.98
CA VAL A 61 -11.47 5.26 -16.75
C VAL A 61 -12.38 4.09 -16.36
N THR A 62 -12.44 3.06 -17.20
CA THR A 62 -13.36 1.93 -17.02
C THR A 62 -12.63 0.58 -16.93
N GLY A 63 -13.37 -0.44 -16.50
CA GLY A 63 -12.89 -1.82 -16.49
C GLY A 63 -11.66 -2.04 -15.60
N THR A 64 -10.76 -2.91 -16.07
CA THR A 64 -9.56 -3.30 -15.35
C THR A 64 -8.55 -2.16 -15.19
N ASP A 65 -8.58 -1.14 -16.05
CA ASP A 65 -7.64 -0.02 -15.97
C ASP A 65 -7.83 0.81 -14.68
N ARG A 66 -9.03 0.78 -14.08
CA ARG A 66 -9.28 1.40 -12.77
C ARG A 66 -8.37 0.84 -11.67
N ALA A 67 -8.01 -0.44 -11.74
CA ALA A 67 -7.16 -1.08 -10.75
C ALA A 67 -5.74 -0.48 -10.74
N LYS A 68 -5.25 0.02 -11.88
CA LYS A 68 -3.98 0.74 -11.99
C LYS A 68 -3.97 1.95 -11.07
N TYR A 69 -4.99 2.80 -11.17
CA TYR A 69 -5.09 4.04 -10.40
C TYR A 69 -5.45 3.81 -8.93
N ILE A 70 -6.31 2.84 -8.63
CA ILE A 70 -6.58 2.42 -7.24
C ILE A 70 -5.31 1.87 -6.59
N GLY A 71 -4.51 1.10 -7.33
CA GLY A 71 -3.20 0.61 -6.88
C GLY A 71 -2.23 1.74 -6.57
N PHE A 72 -2.19 2.78 -7.42
CA PHE A 72 -1.40 3.99 -7.16
C PHE A 72 -1.84 4.67 -5.86
N ALA A 73 -3.14 4.93 -5.69
CA ALA A 73 -3.70 5.58 -4.50
C ALA A 73 -3.34 4.82 -3.20
N ASN A 74 -3.53 3.48 -3.21
CA ASN A 74 -3.21 2.63 -2.07
C ASN A 74 -1.71 2.67 -1.73
N LYS A 75 -0.83 2.67 -2.74
CA LYS A 75 0.62 2.71 -2.54
C LYS A 75 1.09 4.08 -2.03
N LEU A 76 0.49 5.16 -2.51
CA LEU A 76 0.74 6.50 -2.01
C LEU A 76 0.30 6.62 -0.55
N LEU A 77 -0.94 6.22 -0.23
CA LEU A 77 -1.49 6.23 1.14
C LEU A 77 -0.57 5.49 2.12
N ALA A 78 -0.15 4.27 1.77
CA ALA A 78 0.74 3.45 2.59
C ALA A 78 2.07 4.13 2.93
N HIS A 79 2.57 5.02 2.07
CA HIS A 79 3.81 5.75 2.30
C HIS A 79 3.56 7.03 3.10
N VAL A 80 2.56 7.82 2.72
CA VAL A 80 2.22 9.10 3.38
C VAL A 80 1.87 8.90 4.85
N LEU A 81 1.18 7.80 5.19
CA LEU A 81 0.87 7.45 6.58
C LEU A 81 2.12 7.19 7.45
N ARG A 82 3.25 6.82 6.83
CA ARG A 82 4.51 6.51 7.55
C ARG A 82 5.51 7.67 7.52
N ALA A 83 5.53 8.42 6.42
CA ALA A 83 6.48 9.49 6.17
C ALA A 83 5.76 10.66 5.47
N PRO A 84 5.18 11.59 6.25
CA PRO A 84 4.47 12.75 5.70
C PRO A 84 5.43 13.87 5.26
N ALA A 85 4.85 15.00 4.82
CA ALA A 85 5.55 16.21 4.39
C ALA A 85 6.53 15.96 3.22
N GLU A 86 7.70 16.60 3.21
CA GLU A 86 8.61 16.57 2.06
C GLU A 86 9.05 15.16 1.64
N SER A 87 9.20 14.25 2.60
CA SER A 87 9.53 12.85 2.29
C SER A 87 8.43 12.20 1.45
N GLY A 88 7.18 12.42 1.85
CA GLY A 88 6.03 11.91 1.12
C GLY A 88 5.86 12.59 -0.24
N ALA A 89 6.12 13.89 -0.35
CA ALA A 89 6.07 14.61 -1.63
C ALA A 89 7.09 14.07 -2.64
N LYS A 90 8.33 13.85 -2.21
CA LYS A 90 9.38 13.22 -3.04
C LYS A 90 8.99 11.82 -3.49
N TYR A 91 8.40 11.03 -2.59
CA TYR A 91 7.90 9.71 -2.93
C TYR A 91 6.75 9.77 -3.94
N ALA A 92 5.80 10.70 -3.78
CA ALA A 92 4.69 10.88 -4.70
C ALA A 92 5.17 11.21 -6.12
N SER A 93 6.17 12.09 -6.27
CA SER A 93 6.79 12.41 -7.56
C SER A 93 7.45 11.18 -8.21
N GLY A 94 8.24 10.41 -7.44
CA GLY A 94 8.86 9.19 -7.94
C GLY A 94 7.84 8.11 -8.32
N LEU A 95 6.76 7.99 -7.54
CA LEU A 95 5.67 7.05 -7.80
C LEU A 95 4.89 7.43 -9.05
N LYS A 96 4.58 8.73 -9.23
CA LYS A 96 3.95 9.26 -10.45
C LYS A 96 4.79 8.92 -11.66
N SER A 97 6.09 9.22 -11.63
CA SER A 97 7.02 8.90 -12.72
C SER A 97 6.96 7.42 -13.10
N PHE A 98 6.99 6.51 -12.13
CA PHE A 98 6.87 5.07 -12.39
C PHE A 98 5.53 4.70 -13.06
N TYR A 99 4.39 5.18 -12.56
CA TYR A 99 3.08 4.83 -13.12
C TYR A 99 2.86 5.43 -14.51
N VAL A 100 3.32 6.65 -14.76
CA VAL A 100 3.23 7.30 -16.07
C VAL A 100 4.12 6.58 -17.08
N THR A 101 5.40 6.36 -16.74
CA THR A 101 6.38 5.83 -17.69
C THR A 101 6.24 4.33 -17.93
N ALA A 102 6.05 3.53 -16.89
CA ALA A 102 6.05 2.06 -17.01
C ALA A 102 4.65 1.49 -17.26
N LEU A 103 3.59 2.16 -16.78
CA LEU A 103 2.22 1.65 -16.83
C LEU A 103 1.27 2.49 -17.70
N GLY A 104 1.78 3.55 -18.34
CA GLY A 104 0.99 4.42 -19.21
C GLY A 104 -0.20 5.05 -18.49
N ALA A 105 -0.07 5.38 -17.20
CA ALA A 105 -1.10 6.11 -16.48
C ALA A 105 -1.15 7.57 -16.96
N ASP A 106 -2.36 8.11 -17.08
CA ASP A 106 -2.54 9.53 -17.40
C ASP A 106 -2.01 10.39 -16.22
N PRO A 107 -1.01 11.26 -16.46
CA PRO A 107 -0.48 12.13 -15.42
C PRO A 107 -1.54 13.00 -14.73
N ALA A 108 -2.57 13.45 -15.47
CA ALA A 108 -3.60 14.32 -14.92
C ALA A 108 -4.48 13.59 -13.90
N VAL A 109 -4.84 12.33 -14.17
CA VAL A 109 -5.59 11.48 -13.23
C VAL A 109 -4.74 11.21 -11.98
N ILE A 110 -3.45 10.94 -12.16
CA ILE A 110 -2.52 10.71 -11.06
C ILE A 110 -2.38 11.94 -10.16
N ASP A 111 -2.32 13.14 -10.73
CA ASP A 111 -2.20 14.39 -9.98
C ASP A 111 -3.44 14.66 -9.11
N GLU A 112 -4.65 14.45 -9.63
CA GLU A 112 -5.89 14.60 -8.84
C GLU A 112 -5.96 13.56 -7.71
N ILE A 113 -5.47 12.34 -7.96
CA ILE A 113 -5.35 11.31 -6.91
C ILE A 113 -4.33 11.72 -5.84
N ILE A 114 -3.17 12.28 -6.20
CA ILE A 114 -2.19 12.76 -5.21
C ILE A 114 -2.81 13.85 -4.34
N GLN A 115 -3.55 14.78 -4.94
CA GLN A 115 -4.23 15.85 -4.23
C GLN A 115 -5.27 15.30 -3.23
N VAL A 116 -6.09 14.34 -3.64
CA VAL A 116 -7.12 13.75 -2.76
C VAL A 116 -6.52 12.88 -1.66
N VAL A 117 -5.44 12.14 -1.93
CA VAL A 117 -4.84 11.19 -0.97
C VAL A 117 -3.91 11.89 0.03
N ALA A 118 -3.12 12.87 -0.43
CA ALA A 118 -2.07 13.48 0.36
C ALA A 118 -2.27 14.98 0.65
N GLY A 119 -3.25 15.62 0.01
CA GLY A 119 -3.47 17.06 0.13
C GLY A 119 -2.37 17.91 -0.52
N TRP A 120 -1.52 17.32 -1.35
CA TRP A 120 -0.39 18.00 -2.01
C TRP A 120 -0.68 18.27 -3.47
N VAL A 121 -0.17 19.39 -3.97
CA VAL A 121 0.01 19.61 -5.41
C VAL A 121 1.38 19.01 -5.75
N ALA A 122 1.41 17.90 -6.48
CA ALA A 122 2.67 17.31 -6.92
C ALA A 122 3.33 18.25 -7.94
N PRO A 123 4.60 18.67 -7.76
CA PRO A 123 5.31 19.40 -8.80
C PRO A 123 5.54 18.50 -10.02
N TYR A 124 5.50 19.14 -11.19
CA TYR A 124 5.61 18.55 -12.53
C TYR A 124 6.84 17.66 -12.70
#